data_AF-A0A5E4AEG8-F1
#
_entry.id   AF-A0A5E4AEG8-F1
#
_cell.length_a   1.000
_cell.length_b   1.000
_cell.length_c   1.000
_cell.angle_alpha   90.00
_cell.angle_beta   90.00
_cell.angle_gamma   90.00
#
_symmetry.space_group_name_H-M   'P 1'
#
loop_
_entity.id
_entity.type
_entity.pdbx_description
1 polymer ?
#
loop_
_entity_poly.entity_id
_entity_poly.type
_entity_poly.pdbx_seq_one_letter_code
_entity_poly.pdbx_strand_id
1 'polypeptide(L)'
;MDLSFATRTGTKQGIETHLFRAEISRDLSHWTRSIVQGCHNSAELIAEITTPCTYKNQECRLTIHYENGFSVSTEPQEGAFPKTIIQSPYEKLKMSSDDGIRMLYLDFGGKEGEIQLDLHSCPKPIVFIIHSFLSAKITRLGLVA
;
A
#
# COMPACT_ATOMS: atom_id res chain seq x y z
N MET A 1 -0.61 -14.42 -30.36
CA MET A 1 -0.70 -13.48 -29.23
C MET A 1 -1.08 -14.32 -28.03
N ASP A 2 -0.27 -14.34 -26.97
CA ASP A 2 -0.61 -15.13 -25.78
C ASP A 2 -1.67 -14.36 -24.98
N LEU A 3 -2.84 -14.97 -24.80
CA LEU A 3 -3.96 -14.36 -24.08
C LEU A 3 -3.78 -14.64 -22.59
N SER A 4 -2.89 -13.90 -21.95
CA SER A 4 -2.50 -14.16 -20.56
C SER A 4 -2.52 -12.90 -19.71
N PHE A 5 -2.74 -13.07 -18.41
CA PHE A 5 -2.51 -12.04 -17.40
C PHE A 5 -1.72 -12.63 -16.24
N ALA A 6 -1.07 -11.77 -15.45
CA ALA A 6 -0.36 -12.17 -14.26
C ALA A 6 -0.91 -11.48 -13.03
N THR A 7 -0.97 -12.18 -11.90
CA THR A 7 -1.14 -11.56 -10.58
C THR A 7 0.21 -11.50 -9.89
N ARG A 8 0.45 -10.41 -9.16
CA ARG A 8 1.61 -10.22 -8.31
C ARG A 8 1.12 -9.99 -6.90
N THR A 9 1.62 -10.77 -5.95
CA THR A 9 1.25 -10.69 -4.54
C THR A 9 2.49 -10.38 -3.73
N GLY A 10 2.45 -9.31 -2.93
CA GLY A 10 3.48 -9.03 -1.95
C GLY A 10 3.33 -9.99 -0.76
N THR A 11 4.38 -10.72 -0.43
CA THR A 11 4.45 -11.65 0.70
C THR A 11 5.61 -11.27 1.62
N LYS A 12 5.72 -11.96 2.76
CA LYS A 12 6.87 -11.78 3.67
C LYS A 12 8.20 -12.22 3.03
N GLN A 13 8.12 -13.04 1.98
CA GLN A 13 9.25 -13.58 1.23
C GLN A 13 9.54 -12.81 -0.06
N GLY A 14 8.80 -11.73 -0.36
CA GLY A 14 9.00 -10.91 -1.55
C GLY A 14 7.75 -10.85 -2.43
N ILE A 15 7.90 -11.13 -3.72
CA ILE A 15 6.78 -11.09 -4.68
C ILE A 15 6.55 -12.48 -5.22
N GLU A 16 5.34 -12.99 -5.03
CA GLU A 16 4.86 -14.17 -5.74
C GLU A 16 4.15 -13.73 -7.02
N THR A 17 4.45 -14.39 -8.14
CA THR A 17 3.85 -14.10 -9.44
C THR A 17 3.19 -15.35 -10.00
N HIS A 18 1.92 -15.24 -10.37
CA HIS A 18 1.16 -16.32 -11.02
C HIS A 18 0.72 -15.87 -12.40
N LEU A 19 1.00 -16.70 -13.42
CA LEU A 19 0.58 -16.46 -14.79
C LEU A 19 -0.66 -17.30 -15.11
N PHE A 20 -1.67 -16.66 -15.69
CA PHE A 20 -2.92 -17.29 -16.07
C PHE A 20 -3.11 -17.13 -17.57
N ARG A 21 -3.46 -18.22 -18.24
CA ARG A 21 -3.83 -18.22 -19.66
C ARG A 21 -5.36 -18.27 -19.78
N ALA A 22 -5.88 -17.41 -20.64
CA ALA A 22 -7.27 -17.44 -21.09
C ALA A 22 -7.36 -18.09 -22.48
N GLU A 23 -8.48 -18.75 -22.74
CA GLU A 23 -8.73 -19.38 -24.04
C GLU A 23 -9.18 -18.36 -25.09
N ILE A 24 -9.94 -17.35 -24.66
CA ILE A 24 -10.50 -16.31 -25.53
C ILE A 24 -10.34 -14.91 -24.92
N SER A 25 -10.33 -13.89 -25.79
CA SER A 25 -10.16 -12.48 -25.41
C SER A 25 -11.23 -11.99 -24.43
N ARG A 26 -12.46 -12.51 -24.55
CA ARG A 26 -13.57 -12.21 -23.62
C ARG A 26 -13.21 -12.60 -22.18
N ASP A 27 -12.66 -13.79 -21.99
CA ASP A 27 -12.34 -14.31 -20.66
C ASP A 27 -11.15 -13.59 -20.04
N LEU A 28 -10.12 -13.30 -20.84
CA LEU A 28 -9.00 -12.46 -20.41
C LEU A 28 -9.52 -11.11 -19.89
N SER A 29 -10.41 -10.48 -20.65
CA SER A 29 -11.02 -9.20 -20.30
C SER A 29 -11.91 -9.30 -19.06
N HIS A 30 -12.66 -10.39 -18.90
CA HIS A 30 -13.52 -10.62 -17.74
C HIS A 30 -12.69 -10.84 -16.48
N TRP A 31 -11.73 -11.76 -16.49
CA TRP A 31 -10.89 -12.09 -15.34
C TRP A 31 -10.10 -10.88 -14.83
N THR A 32 -9.45 -10.16 -15.74
CA THR A 32 -8.67 -8.96 -15.38
C THR A 32 -9.54 -7.90 -14.71
N ARG A 33 -10.73 -7.61 -15.26
CA ARG A 33 -11.69 -6.68 -14.63
C ARG A 33 -12.19 -7.18 -13.28
N SER A 34 -12.58 -8.44 -13.17
CA SER A 34 -13.09 -9.00 -11.92
C SER A 34 -12.06 -8.97 -10.79
N ILE A 35 -10.79 -9.26 -11.09
CA ILE A 35 -9.70 -9.22 -10.09
C ILE A 35 -9.44 -7.77 -9.64
N VAL A 36 -9.38 -6.82 -10.58
CA VAL A 36 -9.20 -5.40 -10.25
C VAL A 36 -10.36 -4.88 -9.40
N GLN A 37 -11.60 -5.14 -9.82
CA GLN A 37 -12.77 -4.70 -9.06
C GLN A 37 -12.85 -5.36 -7.67
N GLY A 38 -12.50 -6.64 -7.57
CA GLY A 38 -12.42 -7.33 -6.30
C GLY A 38 -11.39 -6.70 -5.36
N CYS A 39 -10.22 -6.30 -5.89
CA CYS A 39 -9.21 -5.57 -5.14
C CYS A 39 -9.72 -4.20 -4.67
N HIS A 40 -10.45 -3.47 -5.52
CA HIS A 40 -11.01 -2.16 -5.16
C HIS A 40 -12.06 -2.29 -4.05
N ASN A 41 -13.01 -3.21 -4.21
CA ASN A 41 -14.01 -3.48 -3.19
C ASN A 41 -13.37 -3.90 -1.85
N SER A 42 -12.31 -4.71 -1.91
CA SER A 42 -11.57 -5.13 -0.70
C SER A 42 -10.86 -3.95 -0.02
N ALA A 43 -10.28 -3.02 -0.78
CA ALA A 43 -9.66 -1.82 -0.23
C ALA A 43 -10.66 -0.96 0.54
N GLU A 44 -11.87 -0.77 -0.01
CA GLU A 44 -12.95 -0.02 0.65
C GLU A 44 -13.44 -0.71 1.92
N LEU A 45 -13.57 -2.04 1.90
CA LEU A 45 -14.01 -2.83 3.06
C LEU A 45 -12.98 -2.88 4.18
N ILE A 46 -11.69 -2.99 3.86
CA ILE A 46 -10.61 -3.01 4.85
C ILE A 46 -10.49 -1.65 5.54
N ALA A 47 -10.72 -0.56 4.79
CA ALA A 47 -10.68 0.84 5.22
C ALA A 47 -9.32 1.35 5.73
N GLU A 48 -8.60 0.57 6.53
CA GLU A 48 -7.25 0.88 6.98
C GLU A 48 -6.45 -0.37 7.35
N ILE A 49 -5.13 -0.23 7.34
CA ILE A 49 -4.21 -1.21 7.90
C ILE A 49 -3.22 -0.53 8.83
N THR A 50 -2.72 -1.28 9.81
CA THR A 50 -1.70 -0.80 10.74
C THR A 50 -0.56 -1.81 10.85
N THR A 51 0.67 -1.33 10.80
CA THR A 51 1.87 -2.14 11.02
C THR A 51 2.82 -1.46 12.00
N PRO A 52 3.44 -2.20 12.92
CA PRO A 52 4.56 -1.69 13.71
C PRO A 52 5.72 -1.28 12.80
N CYS A 53 6.45 -0.24 13.19
CA CYS A 53 7.67 0.20 12.53
C CYS A 53 8.55 1.05 13.45
N THR A 54 9.80 1.23 13.06
CA THR A 54 10.72 2.19 13.70
C THR A 54 10.90 3.41 12.81
N TYR A 55 10.71 4.60 13.39
CA TYR A 55 11.00 5.88 12.76
C TYR A 55 11.98 6.66 13.63
N LYS A 56 13.14 7.06 13.09
CA LYS A 56 14.18 7.82 13.81
C LYS A 56 14.54 7.23 15.19
N ASN A 57 14.74 5.90 15.25
CA ASN A 57 15.03 5.13 16.46
C ASN A 57 13.92 5.13 17.52
N GLN A 58 12.67 5.42 17.12
CA GLN A 58 11.50 5.34 17.98
C GLN A 58 10.50 4.32 17.43
N GLU A 59 10.06 3.41 18.30
CA GLU A 59 8.98 2.45 18.00
C GLU A 59 7.65 3.20 17.81
N CYS A 60 6.99 2.89 16.70
CA CYS A 60 5.77 3.55 16.27
C CYS A 60 4.90 2.59 15.44
N ARG A 61 3.72 3.08 15.05
CA ARG A 61 2.80 2.40 14.14
C ARG A 61 2.59 3.24 12.90
N LEU A 62 2.79 2.64 11.74
CA LEU A 62 2.31 3.16 10.47
C LEU A 62 0.87 2.69 10.28
N THR A 63 -0.04 3.65 10.09
CA THR A 63 -1.39 3.39 9.61
C THR A 63 -1.55 3.95 8.20
N ILE A 64 -2.10 3.13 7.31
CA ILE A 64 -2.48 3.53 5.95
C ILE A 64 -3.99 3.36 5.86
N HIS A 65 -4.69 4.50 5.81
CA HIS A 65 -6.13 4.58 5.72
C HIS A 65 -6.54 4.91 4.27
N TYR A 66 -7.56 4.24 3.77
CA TYR A 66 -8.09 4.36 2.40
C TYR A 66 -8.47 5.80 2.06
N GLU A 67 -9.21 6.48 2.94
CA GLU A 67 -9.55 7.89 2.77
C GLU A 67 -8.46 8.85 3.25
N ASN A 68 -8.01 8.68 4.50
CA ASN A 68 -7.25 9.70 5.22
C ASN A 68 -5.74 9.70 4.91
N GLY A 69 -5.25 8.71 4.17
CA GLY A 69 -3.83 8.60 3.82
C GLY A 69 -3.01 7.96 4.92
N PHE A 70 -1.90 8.60 5.27
CA PHE A 70 -0.83 8.02 6.07
C PHE A 70 -0.76 8.69 7.43
N SER A 71 -0.59 7.89 8.48
CA SER A 71 -0.18 8.38 9.79
C SER A 71 0.89 7.51 10.40
N VAL A 72 1.82 8.14 11.11
CA VAL A 72 2.79 7.47 11.97
C VAL A 72 2.56 7.98 13.38
N SER A 73 2.25 7.07 14.30
CA SER A 73 1.95 7.42 15.69
C SER A 73 2.81 6.62 16.65
N THR A 74 3.16 7.19 17.80
CA THR A 74 3.89 6.46 18.85
C THR A 74 3.11 5.21 19.26
N GLU A 75 3.80 4.13 19.61
CA GLU A 75 3.15 2.98 20.23
C GLU A 75 2.43 3.43 21.52
N PRO A 76 1.22 2.93 21.82
CA PRO A 76 0.54 3.23 23.07
C PRO A 76 1.38 2.73 24.25
N GLN A 77 1.76 3.65 25.14
CA GLN A 77 2.29 3.28 26.46
C GLN A 77 1.14 3.20 27.45
N GLU A 78 1.28 2.40 28.53
CA GLU A 78 0.24 2.26 29.55
C GLU A 78 -0.23 3.63 30.05
N GLY A 79 -1.53 3.93 29.85
CA GLY A 79 -2.16 5.17 30.30
C GLY A 79 -1.93 6.40 29.42
N ALA A 80 -1.19 6.30 28.31
CA ALA A 80 -0.93 7.42 27.40
C ALA A 80 -1.58 7.21 26.02
N PHE A 81 -2.20 8.26 25.49
CA PHE A 81 -2.74 8.24 24.13
C PHE A 81 -1.60 8.25 23.10
N PRO A 82 -1.74 7.52 21.97
CA PRO A 82 -0.80 7.59 20.86
C PRO A 82 -0.65 9.02 20.36
N LYS A 83 0.59 9.51 20.26
CA LYS A 83 0.89 10.81 19.68
C LYS A 83 1.19 10.63 18.19
N THR A 84 0.42 11.31 17.34
CA THR A 84 0.72 11.38 15.90
C THR A 84 2.03 12.15 15.68
N ILE A 85 2.99 11.51 15.02
CA ILE A 85 4.30 12.03 14.62
C ILE A 85 4.20 12.61 13.20
N ILE A 86 3.62 11.83 12.28
CA ILE A 86 3.46 12.21 10.87
C ILE A 86 2.01 12.00 10.49
N GLN A 87 1.47 12.93 9.70
CA GLN A 87 0.21 12.74 9.00
C GLN A 87 0.31 13.35 7.60
N SER A 88 -0.01 12.59 6.57
CA SER A 88 0.05 13.04 5.19
C SER A 88 -1.03 12.39 4.34
N PRO A 89 -1.77 13.16 3.53
CA PRO A 89 -2.79 12.60 2.66
C PRO A 89 -2.14 12.06 1.36
N TYR A 90 -2.90 11.33 0.55
CA TYR A 90 -2.39 10.73 -0.69
C TYR A 90 -1.91 11.76 -1.71
N GLU A 91 -2.53 12.93 -1.77
CA GLU A 91 -2.23 13.98 -2.76
C GLU A 91 -0.82 14.56 -2.58
N LYS A 92 -0.19 14.33 -1.42
CA LYS A 92 1.20 14.72 -1.15
C LYS A 92 2.20 13.62 -1.48
N LEU A 93 1.77 12.35 -1.57
CA LEU A 93 2.68 11.24 -1.83
C LEU A 93 3.21 11.33 -3.27
N LYS A 94 4.51 11.59 -3.40
CA LYS A 94 5.23 11.63 -4.69
C LYS A 94 5.79 10.28 -5.06
N MET A 95 6.33 9.56 -4.07
CA MET A 95 6.97 8.27 -4.28
C MET A 95 6.77 7.37 -3.07
N SER A 96 6.52 6.09 -3.33
CA SER A 96 6.63 5.01 -2.36
C SER A 96 7.58 3.95 -2.91
N SER A 97 8.62 3.61 -2.16
CA SER A 97 9.59 2.58 -2.58
C SER A 97 10.06 1.74 -1.39
N ASP A 98 10.84 0.70 -1.67
CA ASP A 98 11.33 -0.22 -0.65
C ASP A 98 12.68 -0.85 -0.99
N ASP A 99 13.39 -1.33 0.03
CA ASP A 99 14.68 -2.03 -0.11
C ASP A 99 14.54 -3.56 -0.36
N GLY A 100 13.31 -4.08 -0.37
CA GLY A 100 13.02 -5.51 -0.47
C GLY A 100 13.29 -6.33 0.79
N ILE A 101 13.81 -5.72 1.86
CA ILE A 101 14.25 -6.40 3.09
C ILE A 101 13.40 -5.96 4.29
N ARG A 102 13.42 -4.66 4.63
CA ARG A 102 12.67 -4.13 5.79
C ARG A 102 12.34 -2.64 5.71
N MET A 103 13.04 -1.88 4.88
CA MET A 103 12.88 -0.42 4.80
C MET A 103 11.79 -0.03 3.81
N LEU A 104 10.82 0.74 4.29
CA LEU A 104 9.83 1.44 3.49
C LEU A 104 10.22 2.92 3.38
N TYR A 105 10.18 3.44 2.17
CA TYR A 105 10.50 4.83 1.85
C TYR A 105 9.24 5.53 1.32
N LEU A 106 8.85 6.66 1.94
CA LEU A 106 7.71 7.46 1.49
C LEU A 106 8.15 8.93 1.31
N ASP A 107 8.07 9.44 0.10
CA ASP A 107 8.34 10.84 -0.20
C ASP A 107 7.02 11.61 -0.33
N PHE A 108 6.74 12.49 0.64
CA PHE A 108 5.59 13.40 0.61
C PHE A 108 5.94 14.81 0.07
N GLY A 109 7.18 14.99 -0.39
CA GLY A 109 7.76 16.27 -0.76
C GLY A 109 7.96 17.22 0.43
N GLY A 110 8.40 18.44 0.12
CA GLY A 110 8.65 19.48 1.13
C GLY A 110 10.07 19.43 1.71
N LYS A 111 10.27 20.13 2.83
CA LYS A 111 11.60 20.28 3.45
C LYS A 111 12.06 19.06 4.25
N GLU A 112 11.13 18.19 4.64
CA GLU A 112 11.44 17.01 5.46
C GLU A 112 12.01 15.84 4.64
N GLY A 113 11.84 15.89 3.31
CA GLY A 113 12.35 14.88 2.40
C GLY A 113 11.61 13.54 2.51
N GLU A 114 12.27 12.49 2.04
CA GLU A 114 11.80 11.12 2.11
C GLU A 114 11.82 10.61 3.57
N ILE A 115 10.71 10.06 4.04
CA ILE A 115 10.65 9.37 5.32
C ILE A 115 11.08 7.92 5.15
N GLN A 116 11.83 7.42 6.13
CA GLN A 116 12.33 6.05 6.15
C GLN A 116 11.77 5.33 7.37
N LEU A 117 11.06 4.23 7.13
CA LEU A 117 10.43 3.41 8.16
C LEU A 117 11.01 1.99 8.11
N ASP A 118 11.53 1.50 9.22
CA ASP A 118 11.93 0.10 9.35
C ASP A 118 10.71 -0.71 9.78
N LEU A 119 10.19 -1.58 8.91
CA LEU A 119 9.00 -2.40 9.17
C LEU A 119 9.32 -3.73 9.86
N HIS A 120 10.59 -4.00 10.16
CA HIS A 120 11.08 -5.25 10.74
C HIS A 120 10.72 -6.51 9.91
N SER A 121 10.25 -6.33 8.68
CA SER A 121 9.76 -7.37 7.78
C SER A 121 9.69 -6.85 6.34
N CYS A 122 9.59 -7.74 5.36
CA CYS A 122 9.57 -7.36 3.96
C CYS A 122 8.48 -6.30 3.69
N PRO A 123 8.84 -5.12 3.16
CA PRO A 123 7.93 -3.98 2.98
C PRO A 123 7.00 -4.11 1.76
N LYS A 124 7.22 -5.12 0.92
CA LYS A 124 6.50 -5.31 -0.34
C LYS A 124 4.97 -5.39 -0.20
N PRO A 125 4.40 -6.10 0.79
CA PRO A 125 2.95 -6.10 1.01
C PRO A 125 2.42 -4.68 1.28
N ILE A 126 3.14 -3.86 2.04
CA ILE A 126 2.73 -2.50 2.36
C ILE A 126 2.74 -1.62 1.11
N VAL A 127 3.79 -1.70 0.29
CA VAL A 127 3.85 -0.98 -1.00
C VAL A 127 2.66 -1.37 -1.88
N PHE A 128 2.33 -2.67 -1.95
CA PHE A 128 1.20 -3.14 -2.77
C PHE A 128 -0.14 -2.64 -2.23
N ILE A 129 -0.33 -2.59 -0.92
CA ILE A 129 -1.52 -2.03 -0.29
C ILE A 129 -1.68 -0.54 -0.64
N ILE A 130 -0.59 0.23 -0.60
CA ILE A 130 -0.60 1.65 -1.01
C ILE A 130 -1.09 1.79 -2.45
N HIS A 131 -0.57 0.97 -3.37
CA HIS A 131 -1.02 0.97 -4.77
C HIS A 131 -2.48 0.56 -4.93
N SER A 132 -2.94 -0.46 -4.19
CA SER A 132 -4.33 -0.90 -4.22
C SER A 132 -5.28 0.19 -3.72
N PHE A 133 -4.95 0.86 -2.62
CA PHE A 133 -5.75 1.95 -2.06
C PHE A 133 -5.79 3.15 -3.02
N LEU A 134 -4.65 3.56 -3.57
CA LEU A 134 -4.59 4.62 -4.58
C LEU A 134 -5.41 4.29 -5.83
N SER A 135 -5.25 3.07 -6.37
CA SER A 135 -5.96 2.63 -7.58
C SER A 135 -7.48 2.63 -7.39
N ALA A 136 -7.95 2.12 -6.25
CA ALA A 136 -9.36 2.13 -5.89
C ALA A 136 -9.88 3.56 -5.70
N LYS A 137 -9.15 4.42 -4.98
CA LYS A 137 -9.54 5.82 -4.73
C LYS A 137 -9.65 6.62 -6.03
N ILE A 138 -8.68 6.49 -6.93
CA ILE A 138 -8.67 7.14 -8.25
C ILE A 138 -9.88 6.68 -9.09
N THR A 139 -10.14 5.37 -9.11
CA THR A 139 -11.25 4.77 -9.85
C THR A 139 -12.60 5.28 -9.33
N ARG A 140 -12.79 5.32 -8.00
CA ARG A 140 -14.00 5.83 -7.36
C ARG A 140 -14.25 7.30 -7.65
N LEU A 141 -13.19 8.11 -7.72
CA LEU A 141 -13.27 9.54 -8.05
C LEU A 141 -13.52 9.80 -9.54
N GLY A 142 -13.53 8.77 -10.39
CA GLY A 142 -13.66 8.92 -11.84
C GLY A 142 -12.45 9.62 -12.47
N LEU A 143 -11.33 9.66 -11.77
CA LEU A 143 -10.08 10.21 -12.28
C LEU A 143 -9.42 9.13 -13.13
N VAL A 144 -9.31 9.37 -14.43
CA VAL A 144 -8.54 8.51 -15.34
C VAL A 144 -7.16 9.14 -15.52
N ALA A 145 -6.12 8.34 -15.32
CA ALA A 145 -4.75 8.68 -15.71
C ALA A 145 -4.54 8.40 -17.20
#